data_AF-A0A316RSC4-F1
#
_entry.id   AF-A0A316RSC4-F1
#
_cell.length_a   1.000
_cell.length_b   1.000
_cell.length_c   1.000
_cell.angle_alpha   90.00
_cell.angle_beta   90.00
_cell.angle_gamma   90.00
#
_symmetry.space_group_name_H-M   'P 1'
#
loop_
_entity.id
_entity.type
_entity.pdbx_description
1 polymer ?
#
loop_
_entity_poly.entity_id
_entity_poly.type
_entity_poly.pdbx_seq_one_letter_code
_entity_poly.pdbx_strand_id
1 'polypeptide(L)'
;DVSPNCDCHDENDKPIVGDIGFFASFDPVALDQARIDAVQAAAPLPDTEFTRMRQKLEDAGELDEEHAGDKLYITHPDTDWQSCIEHAEKIGLGTHEYELVRVK
;
A
#
# COMPACT_ATOMS: atom_id res chain seq x y z
N ASP A 1 -4.78 -1.48 10.63
CA ASP A 1 -3.94 -0.32 10.27
C ASP A 1 -2.81 -0.82 9.38
N VAL A 2 -1.94 0.06 8.88
CA VAL A 2 -0.81 -0.35 8.03
C VAL A 2 0.47 0.29 8.54
N SER A 3 1.37 -0.53 9.07
CA SER A 3 2.69 -0.11 9.51
C SER A 3 3.63 0.12 8.31
N PRO A 4 4.59 1.05 8.41
CA PRO A 4 5.56 1.27 7.33
C PRO A 4 6.51 0.07 7.14
N ASN A 5 6.91 -0.61 8.21
CA ASN A 5 7.82 -1.76 8.18
C ASN A 5 7.18 -3.01 8.81
N CYS A 6 7.93 -4.13 8.92
CA CYS A 6 7.48 -5.29 9.71
C CYS A 6 7.16 -4.85 11.14
N ASP A 7 5.94 -5.10 11.60
CA ASP A 7 5.48 -4.88 12.97
C ASP A 7 6.23 -5.73 14.00
N CYS A 8 6.98 -6.72 13.53
CA CYS A 8 7.81 -7.61 14.33
C CYS A 8 9.15 -6.99 14.81
N HIS A 9 9.53 -5.82 14.28
CA HIS A 9 10.82 -5.17 14.48
C HIS A 9 10.69 -3.88 15.29
N ASP A 10 11.62 -3.63 16.23
CA ASP A 10 11.58 -2.49 17.16
C ASP A 10 11.78 -1.13 16.47
N GLU A 11 12.36 -1.11 15.27
CA GLU A 11 12.57 0.09 14.46
C GLU A 11 11.32 0.61 13.74
N ASN A 12 10.17 -0.07 13.89
CA ASN A 12 8.96 0.32 13.17
C ASN A 12 8.37 1.63 13.72
N ASP A 13 8.00 2.53 12.80
CA ASP A 13 7.29 3.76 13.16
C ASP A 13 5.78 3.49 13.32
N LYS A 14 5.04 4.49 13.78
CA LYS A 14 3.58 4.45 13.81
C LYS A 14 2.98 4.20 12.41
N PRO A 15 1.78 3.62 12.33
CA PRO A 15 1.13 3.29 11.05
C PRO A 15 1.03 4.46 10.07
N ILE A 16 1.21 4.21 8.78
CA ILE A 16 1.09 5.21 7.71
C ILE A 16 -0.38 5.56 7.42
N VAL A 17 -1.29 4.59 7.57
CA VAL A 17 -2.74 4.79 7.49
C VAL A 17 -3.41 4.07 8.67
N GLY A 18 -4.59 4.56 9.05
CA GLY A 18 -5.41 3.97 10.11
C GLY A 18 -5.98 2.59 9.74
N ASP A 19 -6.84 2.04 10.61
CA ASP A 19 -7.54 0.79 10.33
C ASP A 19 -8.46 0.91 9.11
N ILE A 20 -8.27 0.00 8.14
CA ILE A 20 -9.03 -0.10 6.87
C ILE A 20 -10.01 -1.28 6.87
N GLY A 21 -10.10 -2.02 7.97
CA GLY A 21 -10.99 -3.17 8.14
C GLY A 21 -10.44 -4.49 7.61
N PHE A 22 -11.33 -5.50 7.58
CA PHE A 22 -11.00 -6.85 7.12
C PHE A 22 -11.51 -7.10 5.71
N PHE A 23 -10.68 -7.74 4.90
CA PHE A 23 -11.00 -8.17 3.54
C PHE A 23 -10.86 -9.69 3.46
N ALA A 24 -11.78 -10.33 2.73
CA ALA A 24 -11.77 -11.77 2.47
C ALA A 24 -12.18 -12.03 1.02
N SER A 25 -11.49 -12.98 0.39
CA SER A 25 -11.77 -13.46 -0.98
C SER A 25 -11.25 -14.88 -1.13
N PHE A 26 -11.79 -15.61 -2.11
CA PHE A 26 -11.20 -16.87 -2.58
C PHE A 26 -10.18 -16.66 -3.72
N ASP A 27 -10.15 -15.46 -4.31
CA ASP A 27 -9.11 -15.03 -5.24
C ASP A 27 -8.07 -14.20 -4.46
N PRO A 28 -6.84 -14.70 -4.30
CA PRO A 28 -5.79 -14.02 -3.53
C PRO A 28 -5.27 -12.76 -4.23
N VAL A 29 -5.28 -12.70 -5.56
CA VAL A 29 -4.80 -11.54 -6.32
C VAL A 29 -5.79 -10.39 -6.19
N ALA A 30 -7.08 -10.69 -6.34
CA ALA A 30 -8.16 -9.73 -6.13
C ALA A 30 -8.18 -9.21 -4.69
N LEU A 31 -7.87 -10.07 -3.71
CA LEU A 31 -7.79 -9.70 -2.30
C LEU A 31 -6.69 -8.67 -2.04
N ASP A 32 -5.49 -8.94 -2.54
CA ASP A 32 -4.34 -8.05 -2.34
C ASP A 32 -4.54 -6.73 -3.08
N GLN A 33 -5.06 -6.76 -4.32
CA GLN A 33 -5.40 -5.54 -5.06
C GLN A 33 -6.43 -4.68 -4.30
N ALA A 34 -7.52 -5.27 -3.80
CA ALA A 34 -8.54 -4.54 -3.04
C ALA A 34 -7.98 -3.90 -1.75
N ARG A 35 -7.01 -4.56 -1.10
CA ARG A 35 -6.33 -4.00 0.07
C ARG A 35 -5.43 -2.84 -0.30
N ILE A 36 -4.62 -2.98 -1.36
CA ILE A 36 -3.75 -1.91 -1.86
C ILE A 36 -4.59 -0.67 -2.19
N ASP A 37 -5.68 -0.83 -2.94
CA ASP A 37 -6.57 0.28 -3.28
C ASP A 37 -7.16 0.96 -2.03
N ALA A 38 -7.51 0.17 -1.01
CA ALA A 38 -7.99 0.70 0.27
C ALA A 38 -6.92 1.50 1.03
N VAL A 39 -5.65 1.04 1.02
CA VAL A 39 -4.52 1.82 1.55
C VAL A 39 -4.35 3.11 0.76
N GLN A 40 -4.44 3.04 -0.57
CA GLN A 40 -4.26 4.21 -1.41
C GLN A 40 -5.36 5.26 -1.24
N ALA A 41 -6.59 4.82 -0.99
CA ALA A 41 -7.74 5.70 -0.73
C ALA A 41 -7.79 6.25 0.71
N ALA A 42 -7.12 5.61 1.67
CA ALA A 42 -7.12 6.03 3.06
C ALA A 42 -6.32 7.33 3.27
N ALA A 43 -6.80 8.18 4.16
CA ALA A 43 -6.06 9.36 4.58
C ALA A 43 -4.82 8.95 5.38
N PRO A 44 -3.64 9.50 5.06
CA PRO A 44 -2.42 9.21 5.82
C PRO A 44 -2.52 9.79 7.24
N LEU A 45 -1.94 9.07 8.20
CA LEU A 45 -1.74 9.61 9.55
C LEU A 45 -0.62 10.68 9.54
N PRO A 46 -0.72 11.73 10.37
CA PRO A 46 0.28 12.79 10.40
C PRO A 46 1.58 12.34 11.05
N ASP A 47 2.70 12.91 10.60
CA ASP A 47 4.05 12.72 11.18
C ASP A 47 4.54 11.26 11.14
N THR A 48 4.13 10.51 10.12
CA THR A 48 4.53 9.12 9.85
C THR A 48 5.75 9.05 8.93
N GLU A 49 6.36 7.87 8.82
CA GLU A 49 7.39 7.56 7.82
C GLU A 49 7.01 8.03 6.42
N PHE A 50 5.77 7.73 5.97
CA PHE A 50 5.23 8.21 4.71
C PHE A 50 5.32 9.75 4.56
N THR A 51 4.86 10.51 5.56
CA THR A 51 4.89 11.98 5.46
C THR A 51 6.31 12.56 5.43
N ARG A 52 7.25 11.94 6.16
CA ARG A 52 8.66 12.37 6.18
C ARG A 52 9.38 11.99 4.88
N MET A 53 9.15 10.78 4.36
CA MET A 53 9.71 10.35 3.08
C MET A 53 9.16 11.15 1.92
N ARG A 54 7.86 11.45 1.92
CA ARG A 54 7.26 12.35 0.94
C ARG A 54 7.96 13.71 0.92
N GLN A 55 8.09 14.36 2.07
CA GLN A 55 8.76 15.68 2.15
C GLN A 55 10.21 15.60 1.66
N LYS A 56 10.94 14.53 2.05
CA LYS A 56 12.32 14.31 1.62
C LYS A 56 12.43 14.18 0.09
N LEU A 57 11.55 13.42 -0.55
CA LEU A 57 11.52 13.27 -2.01
C LEU A 57 11.11 14.58 -2.71
N GLU A 58 10.16 15.32 -2.16
CA GLU A 58 9.76 16.64 -2.66
C GLU A 58 10.92 17.66 -2.58
N ASP A 59 11.61 17.73 -1.43
CA ASP A 59 12.76 18.63 -1.22
C ASP A 59 13.95 18.29 -2.13
N ALA A 60 14.14 17.00 -2.44
CA ALA A 60 15.17 16.53 -3.36
C ALA A 60 14.80 16.72 -4.84
N GLY A 61 13.53 17.00 -5.15
CA GLY A 61 13.03 17.02 -6.54
C GLY A 61 12.98 15.63 -7.18
N GLU A 62 12.90 14.57 -6.36
CA GLU A 62 12.90 13.17 -6.78
C GLU A 62 11.49 12.55 -6.73
N LEU A 63 10.48 13.30 -6.26
CA LEU A 63 9.09 12.85 -6.31
C LEU A 63 8.52 13.04 -7.71
N ASP A 64 8.34 11.95 -8.46
CA ASP A 64 7.66 11.99 -9.74
C ASP A 64 6.13 12.07 -9.58
N GLU A 65 5.45 12.56 -10.63
CA GLU A 65 4.00 12.77 -10.61
C GLU A 65 3.20 11.46 -10.58
N GLU A 66 3.75 10.37 -11.10
CA GLU A 66 3.10 9.05 -11.17
C GLU A 66 2.97 8.45 -9.76
N HIS A 67 4.03 8.54 -8.95
CA HIS A 67 4.06 7.99 -7.60
C HIS A 67 3.70 8.99 -6.50
N ALA A 68 3.44 10.25 -6.84
CA ALA A 68 3.08 11.29 -5.88
C ALA A 68 1.85 10.94 -5.00
N GLY A 69 0.97 10.05 -5.45
CA GLY A 69 -0.19 9.57 -4.67
C GLY A 69 0.04 8.23 -3.96
N ASP A 70 1.11 7.53 -4.29
CA ASP A 70 1.35 6.15 -3.91
C ASP A 70 2.03 6.08 -2.52
N LYS A 71 1.24 5.74 -1.52
CA LYS A 71 1.70 5.61 -0.13
C LYS A 71 2.71 4.48 0.06
N LEU A 72 2.60 3.40 -0.70
CA LEU A 72 3.49 2.24 -0.59
C LEU A 72 4.84 2.56 -1.23
N TYR A 73 4.82 3.10 -2.44
CA TYR A 73 6.04 3.54 -3.14
C TYR A 73 6.77 4.64 -2.37
N ILE A 74 6.07 5.68 -1.90
CA ILE A 74 6.73 6.77 -1.16
C ILE A 74 7.37 6.27 0.13
N THR A 75 6.79 5.26 0.79
CA THR A 75 7.36 4.69 2.02
C THR A 75 8.58 3.82 1.71
N HIS A 76 8.53 3.03 0.64
CA HIS A 76 9.60 2.12 0.19
C HIS A 76 9.85 2.25 -1.32
N PRO A 77 10.54 3.31 -1.77
CA PRO A 77 10.72 3.59 -3.22
C PRO A 77 11.67 2.60 -3.91
N ASP A 78 12.37 1.79 -3.13
CA ASP A 78 13.18 0.66 -3.56
C ASP A 78 12.38 -0.63 -3.76
N THR A 79 11.05 -0.58 -3.58
CA THR A 79 10.14 -1.71 -3.80
C THR A 79 9.18 -1.43 -4.96
N ASP A 80 8.85 -2.49 -5.70
CA ASP A 80 7.85 -2.48 -6.76
C ASP A 80 6.74 -3.47 -6.37
N TRP A 81 5.72 -2.94 -5.68
CA TRP A 81 4.59 -3.75 -5.21
C TRP A 81 3.73 -4.27 -6.37
N GLN A 82 3.69 -3.55 -7.50
CA GLN A 82 2.88 -3.92 -8.67
C GLN A 82 3.39 -5.22 -9.29
N SER A 83 4.71 -5.43 -9.28
CA SER A 83 5.33 -6.66 -9.79
C SER A 83 4.77 -7.94 -9.16
N CYS A 84 4.38 -7.92 -7.89
CA CYS A 84 3.77 -9.07 -7.21
C CYS A 84 2.39 -9.41 -7.77
N ILE A 85 1.54 -8.39 -7.98
CA ILE A 85 0.20 -8.56 -8.54
C ILE A 85 0.28 -9.08 -9.97
N GLU A 86 1.08 -8.41 -10.81
CA GLU A 86 1.26 -8.78 -12.22
C GLU A 86 1.79 -10.20 -12.38
N HIS A 87 2.77 -10.59 -11.57
CA HIS A 87 3.33 -11.92 -11.61
C HIS A 87 2.32 -12.98 -11.17
N ALA A 88 1.59 -12.73 -10.07
CA ALA A 88 0.60 -13.67 -9.53
C ALA A 88 -0.53 -13.95 -10.53
N GLU A 89 -1.01 -12.93 -11.23
CA GLU A 89 -1.98 -13.10 -12.33
C GLU A 89 -1.37 -13.87 -13.50
N LYS A 90 -0.13 -13.55 -13.90
CA LYS A 90 0.57 -14.23 -15.00
C LYS A 90 0.74 -15.74 -14.75
N ILE A 91 0.94 -16.17 -13.51
CA ILE A 91 1.06 -17.60 -13.16
C ILE A 91 -0.30 -18.26 -12.83
N GLY A 92 -1.40 -17.51 -12.92
CA GLY A 92 -2.76 -18.03 -12.79
C GLY A 92 -3.24 -18.22 -11.35
N LEU A 93 -2.73 -17.43 -10.39
CA LEU A 93 -3.22 -17.47 -9.00
C LEU A 93 -4.57 -16.75 -8.80
N GLY A 94 -4.97 -15.90 -9.74
CA GLY A 94 -6.16 -15.07 -9.66
C GLY A 94 -6.11 -13.92 -10.65
N THR A 95 -6.96 -12.92 -10.46
CA THR A 95 -6.98 -11.68 -11.26
C THR A 95 -6.97 -10.45 -10.36
N HIS A 96 -6.41 -9.34 -10.84
CA HIS A 96 -6.48 -8.05 -10.14
C HIS A 96 -7.90 -7.45 -10.15
N GLU A 97 -8.81 -7.93 -11.01
CA GLU A 97 -10.20 -7.46 -11.06
C GLU A 97 -11.01 -7.96 -9.85
N TYR A 98 -11.82 -7.07 -9.24
CA TYR A 98 -12.65 -7.43 -8.10
C TYR A 98 -13.95 -6.62 -8.02
N GLU A 99 -14.93 -7.17 -7.30
CA GLU A 99 -16.13 -6.45 -6.86
C GLU A 99 -16.10 -6.31 -5.33
N LEU A 100 -16.18 -5.09 -4.82
CA LEU A 100 -16.19 -4.85 -3.38
C LEU A 100 -17.61 -4.98 -2.80
N VAL A 101 -17.89 -6.09 -2.13
CA VAL A 101 -19.16 -6.33 -1.41
C VAL A 101 -18.98 -6.04 0.08
N ARG A 102 -19.70 -5.04 0.60
CA ARG A 102 -19.68 -4.71 2.03
C ARG A 102 -20.64 -5.60 2.82
N VAL A 103 -20.10 -6.39 3.74
CA VAL A 103 -20.86 -7.20 4.70
C VAL A 103 -21.05 -6.41 6.00
N LYS A 104 -22.23 -6.48 6.61
CA LYS A 104 -22.59 -5.83 7.87
C LYS A 104 -22.84 -6.86 8.95
#